data_AF-A0A1V5KL80-F1
#
_entry.id   AF-A0A1V5KL80-F1
#
_cell.length_a   1.000
_cell.length_b   1.000
_cell.length_c   1.000
_cell.angle_alpha   90.00
_cell.angle_beta   90.00
_cell.angle_gamma   90.00
#
_symmetry.space_group_name_H-M   'P 1'
#
loop_
_entity.id
_entity.type
_entity.pdbx_description
1 polymer ?
#
loop_
_entity_poly.entity_id
_entity_poly.type
_entity_poly.pdbx_seq_one_letter_code
_entity_poly.pdbx_strand_id
1 'polypeptide(L)'
;MKRSLVFSILLTAWACGAMQEEDVTRMPGYVDLSQFLNKDKDLTTEVELSNPLLSLVAGATAQEDADLSRMLQVIKLIKVYSFDVKPNELAALSERIQSADAGLIKARWERFVKVREGKELTTVYLKRDKEQVVGLALLSVDENEAAFINIVGAIDLKAMNKLGEKFNIPKLDSLSSSGNKP
;
A
#
# COMPACT_ATOMS: atom_id res chain seq x y z
N MET A 1 -19.43 -68.03 -24.03
CA MET A 1 -20.28 -67.01 -24.69
C MET A 1 -20.44 -65.85 -23.72
N LYS A 2 -19.60 -64.80 -23.83
CA LYS A 2 -19.97 -63.46 -24.31
C LYS A 2 -21.25 -62.90 -23.68
N ARG A 3 -21.14 -61.89 -22.80
CA ARG A 3 -21.46 -60.47 -23.10
C ARG A 3 -21.18 -59.55 -21.90
N SER A 4 -20.75 -58.35 -22.25
CA SER A 4 -20.14 -57.27 -21.47
C SER A 4 -21.18 -56.25 -20.97
N LEU A 5 -20.69 -55.21 -20.25
CA LEU A 5 -21.25 -53.86 -20.03
C LEU A 5 -22.12 -53.71 -18.76
N VAL A 6 -22.03 -52.70 -17.88
CA VAL A 6 -21.66 -51.26 -17.97
C VAL A 6 -21.22 -50.80 -16.55
N PHE A 7 -20.01 -50.26 -16.34
CA PHE A 7 -19.69 -48.83 -16.14
C PHE A 7 -20.50 -48.07 -15.07
N SER A 8 -19.87 -47.78 -13.92
CA SER A 8 -20.18 -46.59 -13.09
C SER A 8 -18.98 -46.26 -12.21
N ILE A 9 -18.01 -45.54 -12.81
CA ILE A 9 -16.99 -44.80 -12.08
C ILE A 9 -17.64 -43.46 -11.71
N LEU A 10 -18.04 -43.31 -10.45
CA LEU A 10 -18.39 -42.00 -9.90
C LEU A 10 -17.11 -41.17 -9.80
N LEU A 11 -16.92 -40.26 -10.77
CA LEU A 11 -15.90 -39.24 -10.75
C LEU A 11 -16.37 -38.11 -9.81
N THR A 12 -16.12 -38.22 -8.51
CA THR A 12 -16.27 -37.08 -7.60
C THR A 12 -15.08 -36.14 -7.79
N ALA A 13 -15.18 -35.25 -8.78
CA ALA A 13 -14.34 -34.07 -8.90
C ALA A 13 -14.70 -33.09 -7.78
N TRP A 14 -14.14 -33.31 -6.59
CA TRP A 14 -14.16 -32.32 -5.53
C TRP A 14 -13.20 -31.18 -5.90
N ALA A 15 -13.83 -30.10 -6.34
CA ALA A 15 -13.38 -28.71 -6.29
C ALA A 15 -11.88 -28.52 -6.06
N CYS A 16 -11.14 -28.37 -7.16
CA CYS A 16 -9.96 -27.53 -7.15
C CYS A 16 -10.47 -26.11 -6.83
N GLY A 17 -10.52 -25.75 -5.55
CA GLY A 17 -10.67 -24.37 -5.14
C GLY A 17 -9.44 -23.65 -5.65
N ALA A 18 -9.55 -23.05 -6.84
CA ALA A 18 -8.58 -22.05 -7.26
C ALA A 18 -8.50 -21.05 -6.11
N MET A 19 -7.35 -20.98 -5.44
CA MET A 19 -7.04 -19.87 -4.53
C MET A 19 -7.14 -18.62 -5.40
N GLN A 20 -8.33 -18.01 -5.39
CA GLN A 20 -8.60 -16.83 -6.17
C GLN A 20 -7.78 -15.73 -5.50
N GLU A 21 -6.69 -15.34 -6.16
CA GLU A 21 -5.85 -14.25 -5.72
C GLU A 21 -6.77 -13.04 -5.53
N GLU A 22 -6.85 -12.56 -4.29
CA GLU A 22 -7.70 -11.43 -3.95
C GLU A 22 -7.20 -10.23 -4.76
N ASP A 23 -8.06 -9.71 -5.64
CA ASP A 23 -7.74 -8.57 -6.48
C ASP A 23 -7.49 -7.35 -5.59
N VAL A 24 -6.21 -7.05 -5.37
CA VAL A 24 -5.75 -6.00 -4.44
C VAL A 24 -6.34 -4.63 -4.79
N THR A 25 -6.69 -4.40 -6.06
CA THR A 25 -7.28 -3.13 -6.52
C THR A 25 -8.68 -2.88 -5.96
N ARG A 26 -9.34 -3.93 -5.45
CA ARG A 26 -10.68 -3.87 -4.83
C ARG A 26 -10.62 -3.78 -3.32
N MET A 27 -9.43 -3.89 -2.72
CA MET A 27 -9.28 -3.81 -1.28
C MET A 27 -9.49 -2.36 -0.80
N PRO A 28 -10.08 -2.14 0.39
CA PRO A 28 -10.37 -0.79 0.89
C PRO A 28 -9.14 0.12 0.99
N GLY A 29 -7.95 -0.48 1.22
CA GLY A 29 -6.68 0.23 1.37
C GLY A 29 -5.98 0.58 0.06
N TYR A 30 -6.54 0.21 -1.09
CA TYR A 30 -5.95 0.52 -2.40
C TYR A 30 -6.20 1.97 -2.83
N VAL A 31 -5.16 2.60 -3.38
CA VAL A 31 -5.21 3.90 -4.05
C VAL A 31 -4.56 3.77 -5.41
N ASP A 32 -5.28 4.15 -6.47
CA ASP A 32 -4.68 4.22 -7.80
C ASP A 32 -3.71 5.40 -7.89
N LEU A 33 -2.41 5.13 -7.76
CA LEU A 33 -1.37 6.15 -7.84
C LEU A 33 -1.06 6.60 -9.28
N SER A 34 -1.52 5.86 -10.29
CA SER A 34 -1.29 6.23 -11.70
C SER A 34 -1.92 7.58 -12.04
N GLN A 35 -2.96 7.97 -11.30
CA GLN A 35 -3.60 9.28 -11.38
C GLN A 35 -2.69 10.46 -11.01
N PHE A 36 -1.48 10.22 -10.49
CA PHE A 36 -0.46 11.26 -10.22
C PHE A 36 0.68 11.25 -11.23
N LEU A 37 0.81 10.17 -12.00
CA LEU A 37 1.80 10.07 -13.06
C LEU A 37 1.41 10.94 -14.24
N ASN A 38 2.39 11.53 -14.92
CA ASN A 38 2.17 12.10 -16.23
C ASN A 38 2.56 11.04 -17.25
N LYS A 39 1.68 10.75 -18.22
CA LYS A 39 1.86 9.66 -19.19
C LYS A 39 3.12 9.77 -20.05
N ASP A 40 3.67 10.99 -20.14
CA ASP A 40 4.81 11.34 -21.00
C ASP A 40 6.13 11.49 -20.23
N LYS A 41 6.22 11.05 -18.98
CA LYS A 41 7.41 11.29 -18.13
C LYS A 41 8.26 10.06 -17.87
N ASP A 42 9.57 10.33 -17.78
CA ASP A 42 10.58 9.42 -17.27
C ASP A 42 10.32 9.19 -15.77
N LEU A 43 9.57 8.13 -15.46
CA LEU A 43 9.41 7.67 -14.10
C LEU A 43 10.78 7.26 -13.57
N THR A 44 11.31 8.01 -12.62
CA THR A 44 12.64 7.73 -12.04
C THR A 44 12.60 6.40 -11.29
N THR A 45 11.53 6.14 -10.53
CA THR A 45 11.38 4.92 -9.75
C THR A 45 9.94 4.39 -9.80
N GLU A 46 9.79 3.16 -10.26
CA GLU A 46 8.60 2.31 -10.06
C GLU A 46 8.99 1.13 -9.19
N VAL A 47 8.37 1.02 -8.02
CA VAL A 47 8.45 -0.20 -7.21
C VAL A 47 7.04 -0.70 -6.99
N GLU A 48 6.76 -1.91 -7.47
CA GLU A 48 5.54 -2.63 -7.17
C GLU A 48 5.90 -4.00 -6.59
N LEU A 49 5.66 -4.16 -5.30
CA LEU A 49 5.83 -5.42 -4.59
C LEU A 49 4.45 -5.99 -4.30
N SER A 50 4.08 -7.01 -5.08
CA SER A 50 2.88 -7.80 -4.86
C SER A 50 3.07 -8.82 -3.74
N ASN A 51 1.96 -9.35 -3.23
CA ASN A 51 1.95 -10.33 -2.13
C ASN A 51 2.92 -11.52 -2.35
N PRO A 52 3.03 -12.16 -3.54
CA PRO A 52 4.00 -13.21 -3.76
C PRO A 52 5.46 -12.76 -3.56
N LEU A 53 5.84 -11.59 -4.07
CA LEU A 53 7.20 -11.05 -3.90
C LEU A 53 7.47 -10.66 -2.46
N LEU A 54 6.51 -10.02 -1.80
CA LEU A 54 6.59 -9.67 -0.38
C LEU A 54 6.76 -10.91 0.50
N SER A 55 6.08 -12.01 0.16
CA SER A 55 6.21 -13.29 0.86
C SER A 55 7.60 -13.91 0.67
N LEU A 56 8.20 -13.79 -0.52
CA LEU A 56 9.57 -14.24 -0.77
C LEU A 56 10.58 -13.43 0.04
N VAL A 57 10.46 -12.10 0.04
CA VAL A 57 11.32 -11.20 0.83
C VAL A 57 11.16 -11.50 2.32
N ALA A 58 9.93 -11.68 2.80
CA ALA A 58 9.67 -12.04 4.19
C ALA A 58 10.34 -13.36 4.59
N GLY A 59 10.30 -14.37 3.72
CA GLY A 59 10.98 -15.65 3.96
C GLY A 59 12.50 -15.50 4.02
N ALA A 60 13.07 -14.70 3.12
CA ALA A 60 14.51 -14.43 3.08
C ALA A 60 15.00 -13.69 4.33
N THR A 61 14.23 -12.73 4.84
CA THR A 61 14.61 -11.94 6.03
C THR A 61 14.23 -12.60 7.35
N ALA A 62 13.58 -13.77 7.35
CA ALA A 62 12.99 -14.35 8.56
C ALA A 62 14.01 -14.66 9.68
N GLN A 63 15.24 -15.03 9.33
CA GLN A 63 16.29 -15.33 10.32
C GLN A 63 17.02 -14.07 10.80
N GLU A 64 17.14 -13.06 9.94
CA GLU A 64 17.89 -11.83 10.22
C GLU A 64 17.01 -10.78 10.92
N ASP A 65 15.73 -10.72 10.54
CA ASP A 65 14.76 -9.76 11.02
C ASP A 65 13.34 -10.37 11.03
N ALA A 66 13.04 -11.08 12.11
CA ALA A 66 11.74 -11.70 12.34
C ALA A 66 10.60 -10.68 12.48
N ASP A 67 10.89 -9.43 12.86
CA ASP A 67 9.88 -8.37 12.99
C ASP A 67 9.48 -7.85 11.60
N LEU A 68 10.46 -7.54 10.76
CA LEU A 68 10.22 -7.17 9.35
C LEU A 68 9.53 -8.29 8.58
N SER A 69 9.98 -9.53 8.76
CA SER A 69 9.39 -10.70 8.11
C SER A 69 7.88 -10.83 8.41
N ARG A 70 7.50 -10.75 9.69
CA ARG A 70 6.09 -10.82 10.10
C ARG A 70 5.25 -9.67 9.55
N MET A 71 5.81 -8.46 9.48
CA MET A 71 5.11 -7.33 8.88
C MET A 71 4.87 -7.55 7.38
N LEU A 72 5.90 -7.96 6.63
CA LEU A 72 5.80 -8.15 5.18
C LEU A 72 4.78 -9.25 4.80
N GLN A 73 4.63 -10.28 5.63
CA GLN A 73 3.64 -11.36 5.42
C GLN A 73 2.18 -10.88 5.41
N VAL A 74 1.86 -9.78 6.07
CA VAL A 74 0.49 -9.24 6.15
C VAL A 74 0.22 -8.13 5.14
N ILE A 75 1.26 -7.68 4.41
CA ILE A 75 1.15 -6.71 3.32
C ILE A 75 0.77 -7.44 2.02
N LYS A 76 -0.16 -6.85 1.28
CA LYS A 76 -0.66 -7.36 0.00
C LYS A 76 -0.08 -6.60 -1.19
N LEU A 77 0.23 -5.32 -0.99
CA LEU A 77 0.85 -4.47 -2.00
C LEU A 77 1.69 -3.39 -1.32
N ILE A 78 2.88 -3.16 -1.86
CA ILE A 78 3.62 -1.91 -1.70
C ILE A 78 3.82 -1.34 -3.09
N LYS A 79 3.29 -0.15 -3.34
CA LYS A 79 3.47 0.57 -4.59
C LYS A 79 4.11 1.92 -4.32
N VAL A 80 5.20 2.21 -5.02
CA VAL A 80 5.96 3.45 -4.90
C VAL A 80 6.20 4.02 -6.29
N TYR A 81 5.88 5.30 -6.43
CA TYR A 81 6.29 6.12 -7.56
C TYR A 81 7.12 7.28 -7.06
N SER A 82 8.29 7.50 -7.64
CA SER A 82 9.00 8.77 -7.51
C SER A 82 9.55 9.26 -8.84
N PHE A 83 9.55 10.58 -9.01
CA PHE A 83 10.03 11.22 -10.24
C PHE A 83 10.37 12.69 -9.99
N ASP A 84 11.26 13.22 -10.83
CA ASP A 84 11.66 14.62 -10.79
C ASP A 84 10.51 15.53 -11.22
N VAL A 85 10.36 16.65 -10.51
CA VAL A 85 9.35 17.68 -10.75
C VAL A 85 10.00 18.85 -11.47
N LYS A 86 9.52 19.17 -12.67
CA LYS A 86 9.95 20.40 -13.35
C LYS A 86 9.19 21.61 -12.79
N PRO A 87 9.79 22.82 -12.77
CA PRO A 87 9.14 24.01 -12.20
C PRO A 87 7.76 24.33 -12.78
N ASN A 88 7.53 24.04 -14.06
CA ASN A 88 6.24 24.27 -14.74
C ASN A 88 5.17 23.22 -14.41
N GLU A 89 5.51 22.15 -13.69
CA GLU A 89 4.63 21.01 -13.40
C GLU A 89 4.15 21.01 -11.95
N LEU A 90 4.90 21.66 -11.06
CA LEU A 90 4.62 21.71 -9.62
C LEU A 90 3.20 22.17 -9.30
N ALA A 91 2.72 23.23 -9.98
CA ALA A 91 1.38 23.77 -9.76
C ALA A 91 0.29 22.73 -10.12
N ALA A 92 0.39 22.14 -11.31
CA ALA A 92 -0.56 21.13 -11.77
C ALA A 92 -0.55 19.87 -10.90
N LEU A 93 0.63 19.44 -10.42
CA LEU A 93 0.74 18.28 -9.53
C LEU A 93 0.15 18.57 -8.14
N SER A 94 0.40 19.78 -7.62
CA SER A 94 -0.19 20.25 -6.36
C SER A 94 -1.71 20.30 -6.42
N GLU A 95 -2.30 20.69 -7.56
CA GLU A 95 -3.75 20.66 -7.78
C GLU A 95 -4.29 19.23 -7.83
N ARG A 96 -3.60 18.31 -8.51
CA ARG A 96 -3.98 16.88 -8.53
C ARG A 96 -3.97 16.26 -7.14
N ILE A 97 -2.95 16.55 -6.33
CA ILE A 97 -2.88 16.08 -4.94
C ILE A 97 -4.05 16.64 -4.12
N GLN A 98 -4.40 17.93 -4.29
CA GLN A 98 -5.55 18.53 -3.60
C GLN A 98 -6.90 17.91 -4.03
N SER A 99 -7.05 17.57 -5.31
CA SER A 99 -8.23 16.86 -5.81
C SER A 99 -8.32 15.44 -5.24
N ALA A 100 -7.19 14.72 -5.21
CA ALA A 100 -7.12 13.38 -4.65
C ALA A 100 -7.38 13.38 -3.14
N ASP A 101 -6.90 14.38 -2.41
CA ASP A 101 -7.19 14.59 -0.99
C ASP A 101 -8.71 14.59 -0.74
N ALA A 102 -9.47 15.38 -1.50
CA ALA A 102 -10.92 15.40 -1.40
C ALA A 102 -11.57 14.03 -1.73
N GLY A 103 -11.03 13.31 -2.72
CA GLY A 103 -11.46 11.95 -3.07
C GLY A 103 -11.22 10.94 -1.96
N LEU A 104 -10.03 10.96 -1.35
CA LEU A 104 -9.63 10.08 -0.25
C LEU A 104 -10.50 10.31 0.99
N ILE A 105 -10.76 11.57 1.36
CA ILE A 105 -11.66 11.89 2.48
C ILE A 105 -13.08 11.36 2.22
N LYS A 106 -13.61 11.54 1.01
CA LYS A 106 -14.92 10.97 0.62
C LYS A 106 -14.93 9.44 0.69
N ALA A 107 -13.82 8.80 0.32
CA ALA A 107 -13.61 7.36 0.44
C ALA A 107 -13.27 6.90 1.88
N ARG A 108 -13.49 7.75 2.89
CA ARG A 108 -13.28 7.45 4.32
C ARG A 108 -11.83 7.06 4.64
N TRP A 109 -10.88 7.71 3.98
CA TRP A 109 -9.50 7.77 4.45
C TRP A 109 -9.37 8.88 5.49
N GLU A 110 -8.61 8.61 6.54
CA GLU A 110 -8.28 9.57 7.57
C GLU A 110 -6.97 10.26 7.20
N ARG A 111 -6.99 11.60 7.11
CA ARG A 111 -5.74 12.35 7.00
C ARG A 111 -5.06 12.33 8.36
N PHE A 112 -3.96 11.60 8.45
CA PHE A 112 -3.26 11.37 9.70
C PHE A 112 -2.14 12.39 9.92
N VAL A 113 -1.38 12.71 8.87
CA VAL A 113 -0.33 13.75 8.88
C VAL A 113 -0.48 14.65 7.66
N LYS A 114 -0.26 15.95 7.86
CA LYS A 114 -0.11 16.92 6.78
C LYS A 114 0.95 17.93 7.16
N VAL A 115 2.03 17.96 6.37
CA VAL A 115 3.13 18.92 6.50
C VAL A 115 3.12 19.80 5.26
N ARG A 116 3.30 21.11 5.49
CA ARG A 116 3.45 22.09 4.43
C ARG A 116 4.53 23.08 4.82
N GLU A 117 5.62 23.09 4.05
CA GLU A 117 6.78 23.94 4.27
C GLU A 117 7.20 24.58 2.95
N GLY A 118 6.96 25.89 2.81
CA GLY A 118 7.19 26.58 1.53
C GLY A 118 6.37 25.95 0.39
N LYS A 119 7.06 25.32 -0.56
CA LYS A 119 6.47 24.61 -1.71
C LYS A 119 6.32 23.11 -1.48
N GLU A 120 6.87 22.58 -0.39
CA GLU A 120 6.72 21.17 -0.03
C GLU A 120 5.32 20.92 0.54
N LEU A 121 4.69 19.85 0.08
CA LEU A 121 3.45 19.32 0.60
C LEU A 121 3.57 17.80 0.77
N THR A 122 3.58 17.35 2.02
CA THR A 122 3.53 15.93 2.36
C THR A 122 2.23 15.64 3.11
N THR A 123 1.46 14.66 2.63
CA THR A 123 0.23 14.20 3.29
C THR A 123 0.22 12.69 3.42
N VAL A 124 -0.03 12.19 4.63
CA VAL A 124 -0.17 10.77 4.95
C VAL A 124 -1.60 10.47 5.35
N TYR A 125 -2.14 9.41 4.75
CA TYR A 125 -3.50 8.94 4.97
C TYR A 125 -3.49 7.51 5.52
N LEU A 126 -4.46 7.22 6.38
CA LEU A 126 -4.74 5.88 6.87
C LEU A 126 -6.14 5.45 6.45
N LYS A 127 -6.26 4.20 6.02
CA LYS A 127 -7.54 3.54 5.81
C LYS A 127 -7.78 2.56 6.94
N ARG A 128 -8.92 2.69 7.60
CA ARG A 128 -9.41 1.69 8.55
C ARG A 128 -10.55 0.87 7.96
N ASP A 129 -10.55 -0.42 8.28
CA ASP A 129 -11.73 -1.26 8.24
C ASP A 129 -11.97 -1.76 9.67
N LYS A 130 -13.08 -1.31 10.27
CA LYS A 130 -13.32 -1.44 11.71
C LYS A 130 -12.15 -0.87 12.52
N GLU A 131 -11.54 -1.68 13.39
CA GLU A 131 -10.41 -1.29 14.25
C GLU A 131 -9.04 -1.51 13.59
N GLN A 132 -9.00 -2.13 12.41
CA GLN A 132 -7.74 -2.48 11.74
C GLN A 132 -7.37 -1.42 10.69
N VAL A 133 -6.11 -1.01 10.67
CA VAL A 133 -5.56 -0.24 9.55
C VAL A 133 -5.32 -1.20 8.39
N VAL A 134 -6.00 -0.95 7.27
CA VAL A 134 -5.97 -1.80 6.06
C VAL A 134 -5.25 -1.14 4.89
N GLY A 135 -4.85 0.13 5.03
CA GLY A 135 -4.10 0.84 4.02
C GLY A 135 -3.40 2.09 4.55
N LEU A 136 -2.29 2.42 3.90
CA LEU A 136 -1.55 3.67 4.07
C LEU A 136 -1.32 4.28 2.70
N ALA A 137 -1.47 5.59 2.60
CA ALA A 137 -1.08 6.33 1.40
C ALA A 137 -0.25 7.55 1.81
N LEU A 138 0.83 7.81 1.08
CA LEU A 138 1.65 9.01 1.22
C LEU A 138 1.68 9.72 -0.13
N LEU A 139 1.34 11.01 -0.11
CA LEU A 139 1.46 11.90 -1.25
C LEU A 139 2.42 13.03 -0.86
N SER A 140 3.58 13.08 -1.49
CA SER A 140 4.58 14.12 -1.28
C SER A 140 4.96 14.77 -2.61
N VAL A 141 5.10 16.09 -2.58
CA VAL A 141 5.64 16.88 -3.69
C VAL A 141 6.44 18.05 -3.13
N ASP A 142 7.59 18.31 -3.73
CA ASP A 142 8.34 19.55 -3.60
C ASP A 142 8.76 20.09 -4.97
N GLU A 143 9.67 21.08 -5.00
CA GLU A 143 10.11 21.70 -6.24
C GLU A 143 11.08 20.87 -7.10
N ASN A 144 11.59 19.76 -6.57
CA ASN A 144 12.55 18.87 -7.21
C ASN A 144 11.99 17.47 -7.44
N GLU A 145 11.21 16.91 -6.51
CA GLU A 145 10.74 15.53 -6.55
C GLU A 145 9.27 15.40 -6.11
N ALA A 146 8.62 14.38 -6.63
CA ALA A 146 7.34 13.88 -6.13
C ALA A 146 7.46 12.42 -5.75
N ALA A 147 6.86 12.03 -4.63
CA ALA A 147 6.82 10.67 -4.15
C ALA A 147 5.39 10.27 -3.75
N PHE A 148 4.93 9.16 -4.31
CA PHE A 148 3.61 8.59 -4.05
C PHE A 148 3.76 7.15 -3.60
N ILE A 149 3.20 6.83 -2.44
CA ILE A 149 3.28 5.49 -1.84
C ILE A 149 1.88 5.01 -1.49
N ASN A 150 1.58 3.76 -1.78
CA ASN A 150 0.41 3.07 -1.28
C ASN A 150 0.81 1.69 -0.75
N ILE A 151 0.48 1.43 0.52
CA ILE A 151 0.66 0.15 1.17
C ILE A 151 -0.74 -0.39 1.46
N VAL A 152 -1.02 -1.61 1.01
CA VAL A 152 -2.31 -2.30 1.21
C VAL A 152 -2.06 -3.55 2.04
N GLY A 153 -2.84 -3.76 3.09
CA GLY A 153 -2.71 -4.94 3.96
C GLY A 153 -3.04 -4.62 5.41
N ALA A 154 -2.96 -5.63 6.27
CA ALA A 154 -3.21 -5.45 7.70
C ALA A 154 -1.99 -4.80 8.38
N ILE A 155 -2.03 -3.48 8.55
CA ILE A 155 -0.89 -2.69 9.02
C ILE A 155 -0.96 -2.53 10.54
N ASP A 156 0.08 -2.98 11.23
CA ASP A 156 0.30 -2.64 12.64
C ASP A 156 1.16 -1.37 12.74
N LEU A 157 0.53 -0.25 13.10
CA LEU A 157 1.21 1.04 13.27
C LEU A 157 2.33 1.00 14.32
N LYS A 158 2.20 0.17 15.36
CA LYS A 158 3.24 0.01 16.38
C LYS A 158 4.45 -0.71 15.81
N ALA A 159 4.23 -1.73 14.98
CA ALA A 159 5.31 -2.43 14.28
C ALA A 159 6.00 -1.50 13.27
N MET A 160 5.23 -0.68 12.55
CA MET A 160 5.79 0.33 11.62
C MET A 160 6.68 1.36 12.33
N ASN A 161 6.28 1.85 13.50
CA ASN A 161 7.09 2.81 14.26
C ASN A 161 8.45 2.24 14.66
N LYS A 162 8.47 0.99 15.15
CA LYS A 162 9.72 0.31 15.51
C LYS A 162 10.66 0.15 14.32
N LEU A 163 10.11 -0.11 13.13
CA LEU A 163 10.90 -0.19 11.91
C LEU A 163 11.38 1.18 11.43
N GLY A 164 10.55 2.22 11.55
CA GLY A 164 10.96 3.60 11.29
C GLY A 164 12.18 4.01 12.12
N GLU A 165 12.18 3.68 13.41
CA GLU A 165 13.34 3.88 14.30
C GLU A 165 14.57 3.09 13.82
N LYS A 166 14.39 1.82 13.42
CA LYS A 166 15.47 0.95 12.92
C LYS A 166 16.10 1.47 11.62
N PHE A 167 15.30 2.04 10.72
CA PHE A 167 15.75 2.60 9.43
C PHE A 167 16.13 4.08 9.51
N ASN A 168 16.20 4.67 10.71
CA ASN A 168 16.48 6.10 10.95
C ASN A 168 15.54 7.04 10.18
N ILE A 169 14.29 6.65 9.98
CA ILE A 169 13.26 7.52 9.40
C ILE A 169 12.86 8.52 10.50
N PRO A 170 12.87 9.84 10.24
CA PRO A 170 12.54 10.86 11.24
C PRO A 170 11.23 10.54 11.98
N LYS A 171 11.25 10.70 13.30
CA LYS A 171 10.21 10.18 14.21
C LYS A 171 8.81 10.67 13.84
N LEU A 172 7.90 9.72 13.68
CA LEU A 172 6.45 9.95 13.57
C LEU A 172 5.82 10.11 14.97
N ASP A 173 6.32 11.07 15.77
CA ASP A 173 5.93 11.26 17.17
C ASP A 173 4.43 11.57 17.38
N SER A 174 3.67 11.86 16.31
CA SER A 174 2.22 12.04 16.35
C SER A 174 1.42 10.73 16.40
N LEU A 175 2.03 9.56 16.19
CA LEU A 175 1.34 8.26 16.09
C LEU A 175 0.86 7.65 17.43
N SER A 176 1.26 8.21 18.57
CA SER A 176 0.97 7.62 19.90
C SER A 176 -0.10 8.35 20.72
N SER A 177 -0.57 9.54 20.29
CA SER A 177 -1.33 10.44 21.19
C SER A 177 -2.82 10.66 20.85
N SER A 178 -3.39 9.99 19.86
CA SER A 178 -4.86 10.05 19.61
C SER A 178 -5.61 8.91 20.31
N GLY A 179 -5.34 8.71 21.59
CA GLY A 179 -5.88 7.58 22.35
C GLY A 179 -5.81 7.71 23.85
N ASN A 180 -5.83 8.92 24.42
CA ASN A 180 -6.41 9.17 25.74
C ASN A 180 -6.36 10.66 26.09
N LYS A 181 -7.52 11.30 26.22
CA LYS A 181 -7.78 12.14 27.39
C LYS A 181 -9.30 12.29 27.63
N PRO A 182 -9.76 12.21 28.89
CA PRO A 182 -11.17 12.31 29.28
C PRO A 182 -11.83 13.64 28.92
#